data_AF-A0A1B6DAM7-F1
#
_entry.id   AF-A0A1B6DAM7-F1
#
_cell.length_a   1.000
_cell.length_b   1.000
_cell.length_c   1.000
_cell.angle_alpha   90.00
_cell.angle_beta   90.00
_cell.angle_gamma   90.00
#
_symmetry.space_group_name_H-M   'P 1'
#
loop_
_entity.id
_entity.type
_entity.pdbx_description
1 polymer ?
#
loop_
_entity_poly.entity_id
_entity_poly.type
_entity_poly.pdbx_seq_one_letter_code
_entity_poly.pdbx_strand_id
1 'polypeptide(L)'
;GLLKIDSFPPIPFNKYIESIFEHRGIKTYDDINRFTDSGYFHVQGTFVNGRRCSCAKAFLKPYQNRTSLKISKYSQVTKVLIEDKTAVGVEFIKNGKTFQVKAKQEVIVSAGSVESPKLLMLSGIGPKEHLQVLGIPVVEDLPVGQNLQDHLYLDGVVFTVNTSNGDWNVLDETYKYFTTLTGPLRGFSNAAFLNLNSEDRPDVEVLFRVADKDQIDAVKDSSMDDEFVDSLVEIVSSSSIIEFLPLYLRPKSTGKILLRSTDPSDHPRIFPGYLSHPDDLKVYLKAIRFLISLG
;
A
#
# COMPACT_ATOMS: atom_id res chain seq x y z
N GLY A 1 14.98 18.15 -0.34
CA GLY A 1 13.84 18.89 -0.90
C GLY A 1 12.58 18.40 -0.23
N LEU A 2 11.48 19.15 -0.33
CA LEU A 2 10.18 18.71 0.20
C LEU A 2 9.58 17.62 -0.68
N LEU A 3 8.80 16.71 -0.07
CA LEU A 3 7.93 15.80 -0.80
C LEU A 3 6.79 16.63 -1.39
N LYS A 4 6.72 16.73 -2.72
CA LYS A 4 5.71 17.55 -3.41
C LYS A 4 4.45 16.74 -3.65
N ILE A 5 3.32 17.40 -3.50
CA ILE A 5 1.97 16.88 -3.71
C ILE A 5 1.36 17.60 -4.92
N ASP A 6 0.65 16.86 -5.76
CA ASP A 6 -0.07 17.38 -6.93
C ASP A 6 -1.32 16.50 -7.19
N SER A 7 -2.30 17.04 -7.90
CA SER A 7 -3.54 16.33 -8.20
C SER A 7 -3.38 15.38 -9.39
N PHE A 8 -4.17 14.30 -9.38
CA PHE A 8 -4.34 13.44 -10.55
C PHE A 8 -5.19 14.15 -11.62
N PRO A 9 -4.98 13.86 -12.90
CA PRO A 9 -5.88 14.34 -13.94
C PRO A 9 -7.28 13.71 -13.76
N PRO A 10 -8.36 14.46 -13.97
CA PRO A 10 -9.70 13.89 -13.98
C PRO A 10 -9.88 12.95 -15.18
N ILE A 11 -10.60 11.86 -14.97
CA ILE A 11 -11.07 10.93 -16.01
C ILE A 11 -12.60 10.99 -16.10
N PRO A 12 -13.22 10.53 -17.21
CA PRO A 12 -14.67 10.56 -17.37
C PRO A 12 -15.46 9.94 -16.20
N PHE A 13 -14.94 8.85 -15.62
CA PHE A 13 -15.54 8.17 -14.49
C PHE A 13 -15.62 9.02 -13.21
N ASN A 14 -14.74 10.02 -13.00
CA ASN A 14 -14.74 10.85 -11.79
C ASN A 14 -16.12 11.46 -11.54
N LYS A 15 -16.70 12.10 -12.58
CA LYS A 15 -17.99 12.80 -12.46
C LYS A 15 -19.14 11.83 -12.21
N TYR A 16 -19.05 10.63 -12.80
CA TYR A 16 -20.07 9.61 -12.59
C TYR A 16 -20.04 9.11 -11.15
N ILE A 17 -18.86 8.73 -10.64
CA ILE A 17 -18.69 8.29 -9.25
C ILE A 17 -19.10 9.39 -8.28
N GLU A 18 -18.64 10.62 -8.51
CA GLU A 18 -19.01 11.79 -7.72
C GLU A 18 -20.53 11.93 -7.61
N SER A 19 -21.24 11.87 -8.74
CA SER A 19 -22.70 11.98 -8.76
C SER A 19 -23.38 10.89 -7.92
N ILE A 20 -22.86 9.66 -7.89
CA ILE A 20 -23.42 8.57 -7.08
C ILE A 20 -23.42 8.94 -5.59
N PHE A 21 -22.31 9.49 -5.10
CA PHE A 21 -22.18 9.91 -3.70
C PHE A 21 -23.02 11.16 -3.41
N GLU A 22 -23.06 12.14 -4.32
CA GLU A 22 -23.89 13.35 -4.17
C GLU A 22 -25.39 13.02 -4.08
N HIS A 23 -25.89 12.06 -4.86
CA HIS A 23 -27.30 11.62 -4.78
C HIS A 23 -27.65 10.99 -3.42
N ARG A 24 -26.65 10.51 -2.67
CA ARG A 24 -26.80 10.06 -1.28
C ARG A 24 -26.52 11.13 -0.24
N GLY A 25 -26.37 12.39 -0.66
CA GLY A 25 -26.07 13.52 0.22
C GLY A 25 -24.64 13.51 0.76
N ILE A 26 -23.75 12.70 0.20
CA ILE A 26 -22.33 12.68 0.54
C ILE A 26 -21.63 13.75 -0.32
N LYS A 27 -20.93 14.67 0.34
CA LYS A 27 -20.32 15.82 -0.32
C LYS A 27 -18.96 15.48 -0.92
N THR A 28 -18.61 16.18 -1.99
CA THR A 28 -17.26 16.16 -2.57
C THR A 28 -16.35 17.19 -1.91
N TYR A 29 -15.09 16.83 -1.74
CA TYR A 29 -14.04 17.72 -1.23
C TYR A 29 -12.73 17.55 -2.02
N ASP A 30 -11.99 18.65 -2.19
CA ASP A 30 -10.68 18.65 -2.87
C ASP A 30 -9.50 18.33 -1.93
N ASP A 31 -9.70 18.47 -0.61
CA ASP A 31 -8.67 18.22 0.40
C ASP A 31 -9.03 17.01 1.26
N ILE A 32 -8.42 15.87 0.93
CA ILE A 32 -8.54 14.61 1.67
C ILE A 32 -7.95 14.68 3.09
N ASN A 33 -7.02 15.61 3.37
CA ASN A 33 -6.42 15.76 4.69
C ASN A 33 -7.23 16.67 5.61
N ARG A 34 -8.36 17.19 5.12
CA ARG A 34 -9.29 17.97 5.91
C ARG A 34 -9.91 17.10 6.99
N PHE A 35 -10.09 17.67 8.18
CA PHE A 35 -10.93 17.03 9.20
C PHE A 35 -12.40 17.16 8.80
N THR A 36 -12.96 16.11 8.21
CA THR A 36 -14.38 16.04 7.84
C THR A 36 -15.00 14.73 8.27
N ASP A 37 -16.34 14.73 8.34
CA ASP A 37 -17.14 13.51 8.31
C ASP A 37 -17.02 12.81 6.94
N SER A 38 -17.99 11.94 6.64
CA SER A 38 -18.06 11.23 5.37
C SER A 38 -18.00 12.16 4.15
N GLY A 39 -17.25 11.75 3.14
CA GLY A 39 -17.05 12.55 1.93
C GLY A 39 -16.48 11.72 0.78
N TYR A 40 -16.65 12.25 -0.42
CA TYR A 40 -15.94 11.81 -1.62
C TYR A 40 -14.80 12.79 -1.92
N PHE A 41 -13.64 12.28 -2.32
CA PHE A 41 -12.42 13.08 -2.42
C PHE A 41 -11.68 12.85 -3.72
N HIS A 42 -11.26 13.96 -4.32
CA HIS A 42 -10.22 13.96 -5.34
C HIS A 42 -8.87 13.79 -4.66
N VAL A 43 -8.32 12.59 -4.72
CA VAL A 43 -7.08 12.26 -4.01
C VAL A 43 -5.91 13.00 -4.67
N GLN A 44 -4.98 13.48 -3.84
CA GLN A 44 -3.72 14.01 -4.31
C GLN A 44 -2.63 12.95 -4.15
N GLY A 45 -1.62 12.98 -5.03
CA GLY A 45 -0.48 12.09 -4.91
C GLY A 45 0.86 12.81 -4.95
N THR A 46 1.93 12.07 -4.69
CA THR A 46 3.27 12.64 -4.61
C THR A 46 3.93 12.72 -6.00
N PHE A 47 3.89 13.90 -6.64
CA PHE A 47 4.41 14.12 -7.99
C PHE A 47 5.22 15.42 -8.13
N VAL A 48 6.09 15.46 -9.14
CA VAL A 48 6.72 16.68 -9.66
C VAL A 48 6.63 16.66 -11.18
N ASN A 49 5.92 17.61 -11.77
CA ASN A 49 5.74 17.75 -13.22
C ASN A 49 5.23 16.44 -13.85
N GLY A 50 4.13 15.89 -13.33
CA GLY A 50 3.52 14.65 -13.83
C GLY A 50 4.29 13.36 -13.53
N ARG A 51 5.44 13.42 -12.85
CA ARG A 51 6.26 12.24 -12.52
C ARG A 51 6.22 11.94 -11.03
N ARG A 52 6.17 10.65 -10.66
CA ARG A 52 6.24 10.20 -9.27
C ARG A 52 7.43 10.83 -8.53
N CYS A 53 7.17 11.37 -7.34
CA CYS A 53 8.15 11.89 -6.41
C CYS A 53 8.27 10.96 -5.20
N SER A 54 9.24 10.05 -5.21
CA SER A 54 9.49 9.18 -4.05
C SER A 54 10.28 9.90 -2.95
N CYS A 55 10.23 9.36 -1.72
CA CYS A 55 11.07 9.84 -0.62
C CYS A 55 12.56 9.86 -0.99
N ALA A 56 13.06 8.86 -1.72
CA ALA A 56 14.45 8.86 -2.19
C ALA A 56 14.73 10.03 -3.13
N LYS A 57 13.79 10.40 -4.02
CA LYS A 57 13.96 11.53 -4.94
C LYS A 57 13.85 12.88 -4.22
N ALA A 58 13.02 12.98 -3.19
CA ALA A 58 12.85 14.20 -2.41
C ALA A 58 14.00 14.42 -1.40
N PHE A 59 14.42 13.38 -0.70
CA PHE A 59 15.28 13.47 0.48
C PHE A 59 16.68 12.88 0.32
N LEU A 60 16.94 11.99 -0.65
CA LEU A 60 18.30 11.43 -0.86
C LEU A 60 18.98 12.03 -2.10
N LYS A 61 18.32 11.98 -3.26
CA LYS A 61 18.90 12.39 -4.55
C LYS A 61 19.48 13.82 -4.54
N PRO A 62 18.83 14.84 -3.94
CA PRO A 62 19.39 16.20 -3.92
C PRO A 62 20.68 16.33 -3.10
N TYR A 63 20.94 15.38 -2.20
CA TYR A 63 22.07 15.42 -1.27
C TYR A 63 23.07 14.28 -1.49
N GLN A 64 22.91 13.49 -2.56
CA GLN A 64 23.71 12.30 -2.83
C GLN A 64 25.22 12.58 -2.99
N ASN A 65 25.60 13.81 -3.33
CA ASN A 65 27.00 14.23 -3.52
C ASN A 65 27.64 14.75 -2.23
N ARG A 66 26.92 14.82 -1.10
CA ARG A 66 27.51 15.22 0.19
C ARG A 66 28.53 14.19 0.64
N THR A 67 29.73 14.62 0.99
CA THR A 67 30.80 13.71 1.46
C THR A 67 30.44 12.99 2.75
N SER A 68 29.61 13.61 3.60
CA SER A 68 29.09 13.07 4.85
C SER A 68 27.96 12.04 4.70
N LEU A 69 27.37 11.88 3.50
CA LEU A 69 26.33 10.91 3.23
C LEU A 69 26.86 9.81 2.30
N LYS A 70 26.80 8.56 2.74
CA LYS A 70 27.15 7.39 1.91
C LYS A 70 25.90 6.58 1.64
N ILE A 71 25.58 6.36 0.37
CA ILE A 71 24.43 5.56 -0.06
C ILE A 71 24.96 4.29 -0.72
N SER A 72 24.68 3.14 -0.11
CA SER A 72 25.00 1.84 -0.70
C SER A 72 23.72 1.15 -1.17
N LYS A 73 23.53 1.05 -2.48
CA LYS A 73 22.46 0.27 -3.09
C LYS A 73 22.85 -1.20 -3.22
N TYR A 74 21.84 -2.07 -3.32
CA TYR A 74 22.01 -3.52 -3.48
C TYR A 74 22.83 -4.12 -2.32
N SER A 75 22.55 -3.62 -1.12
CA SER A 75 23.20 -4.00 0.13
C SER A 75 22.13 -4.50 1.09
N GLN A 76 21.90 -5.81 1.09
CA GLN A 76 20.90 -6.43 1.96
C GLN A 76 21.50 -6.60 3.35
N VAL A 77 21.00 -5.85 4.34
CA VAL A 77 21.41 -6.02 5.73
C VAL A 77 20.89 -7.36 6.24
N THR A 78 21.78 -8.14 6.85
CA THR A 78 21.49 -9.50 7.34
C THR A 78 21.48 -9.57 8.87
N LYS A 79 22.22 -8.67 9.54
CA LYS A 79 22.33 -8.66 11.00
C LYS A 79 22.70 -7.28 11.54
N VAL A 80 22.14 -6.91 12.69
CA VAL A 80 22.64 -5.83 13.55
C VAL A 80 23.70 -6.42 14.48
N LEU A 81 24.88 -5.78 14.52
CA LEU A 81 25.98 -6.20 15.38
C LEU A 81 25.77 -5.59 16.77
N ILE A 82 25.75 -6.42 17.81
CA ILE A 82 25.44 -6.01 19.18
C ILE A 82 26.53 -6.51 20.13
N GLU A 83 27.05 -5.62 20.96
CA GLU A 83 28.03 -5.87 22.03
C GLU A 83 27.45 -5.31 23.33
N ASP A 84 27.32 -6.11 24.39
CA ASP A 84 26.78 -5.69 25.70
C ASP A 84 25.51 -4.84 25.61
N LYS A 85 24.52 -5.33 24.86
CA LYS A 85 23.23 -4.65 24.56
C LYS A 85 23.34 -3.31 23.81
N THR A 86 24.51 -3.00 23.24
CA THR A 86 24.74 -1.81 22.41
C THR A 86 24.87 -2.20 20.94
N ALA A 87 24.09 -1.56 20.06
CA ALA A 87 24.24 -1.75 18.62
C ALA A 87 25.51 -1.03 18.12
N VAL A 88 26.50 -1.79 17.68
CA VAL A 88 27.83 -1.27 17.27
C VAL A 88 28.00 -1.19 15.75
N GLY A 89 27.05 -1.70 14.97
CA GLY A 89 27.13 -1.71 13.52
C GLY A 89 26.12 -2.63 12.86
N VAL A 90 26.35 -2.89 11.57
CA VAL A 90 25.54 -3.80 10.76
C VAL A 90 26.42 -4.69 9.88
N GLU A 91 25.93 -5.88 9.62
CA GLU A 91 26.42 -6.78 8.59
C GLU A 91 25.46 -6.77 7.39
N PHE A 92 26.00 -6.74 6.17
CA PHE A 92 25.20 -6.80 4.96
C PHE A 92 25.90 -7.56 3.85
N ILE A 93 25.11 -8.11 2.92
CA ILE A 93 25.58 -8.76 1.71
C ILE A 93 25.50 -7.79 0.54
N LYS A 94 26.57 -7.70 -0.24
CA LYS A 94 26.63 -6.95 -1.49
C LYS A 94 27.45 -7.74 -2.52
N ASN A 95 26.88 -7.96 -3.70
CA ASN A 95 27.53 -8.74 -4.77
C ASN A 95 28.04 -10.11 -4.29
N GLY A 96 27.23 -10.81 -3.48
CA GLY A 96 27.57 -12.12 -2.92
C GLY A 96 28.66 -12.13 -1.83
N LYS A 97 29.12 -10.95 -1.38
CA LYS A 97 30.14 -10.83 -0.32
C LYS A 97 29.54 -10.18 0.92
N THR A 98 29.96 -10.69 2.09
CA THR A 98 29.59 -10.14 3.39
C THR A 98 30.50 -8.99 3.77
N PHE A 99 29.92 -7.90 4.24
CA PHE A 99 30.61 -6.72 4.74
C PHE A 99 30.05 -6.33 6.10
N GLN A 100 30.90 -5.72 6.93
CA GLN A 100 30.50 -5.12 8.19
C GLN A 100 30.87 -3.65 8.22
N VAL A 101 29.98 -2.82 8.76
CA VAL A 101 30.21 -1.39 8.99
C VAL A 101 29.85 -1.06 10.43
N LYS A 102 30.79 -0.42 11.13
CA LYS A 102 30.59 0.04 12.51
C LYS A 102 29.92 1.41 12.54
N ALA A 103 29.07 1.62 13.54
CA ALA A 103 28.43 2.90 13.84
C ALA A 103 29.02 3.48 15.13
N LYS A 104 29.29 4.79 15.16
CA LYS A 104 29.84 5.48 16.34
C LYS A 104 28.78 6.00 17.31
N GLN A 105 27.54 6.15 16.84
CA GLN A 105 26.47 6.80 17.61
C GLN A 105 25.23 5.90 17.67
N GLU A 106 24.66 5.57 16.52
CA GLU A 106 23.40 4.83 16.47
C GLU A 106 23.27 3.97 15.21
N VAL A 107 22.41 2.95 15.31
CA VAL A 107 21.91 2.16 14.18
C VAL A 107 20.39 2.31 14.16
N ILE A 108 19.85 2.82 13.06
CA ILE A 108 18.41 3.02 12.87
C ILE A 108 17.90 1.98 11.86
N VAL A 109 16.95 1.15 12.29
CA VAL A 109 16.31 0.15 11.42
C VAL A 109 15.08 0.76 10.75
N SER A 110 15.11 0.88 9.43
CA SER A 110 14.02 1.42 8.60
C SER A 110 13.64 0.48 7.45
N ALA A 111 13.64 -0.83 7.69
CA ALA A 111 13.39 -1.85 6.65
C ALA A 111 11.90 -2.13 6.39
N GLY A 112 10.99 -1.33 6.97
CA GLY A 112 9.54 -1.50 6.85
C GLY A 112 8.97 -2.57 7.78
N SER A 113 7.65 -2.71 7.81
CA SER A 113 6.91 -3.53 8.79
C SER A 113 7.16 -5.04 8.66
N VAL A 114 7.71 -5.51 7.55
CA VAL A 114 7.99 -6.93 7.28
C VAL A 114 9.47 -7.26 7.55
N GLU A 115 10.40 -6.54 6.92
CA GLU A 115 11.82 -6.88 7.02
C GLU A 115 12.48 -6.36 8.31
N SER A 116 11.96 -5.30 8.94
CA SER A 116 12.49 -4.83 10.24
C SER A 116 12.36 -5.88 11.35
N PRO A 117 11.17 -6.48 11.61
CA PRO A 117 11.08 -7.53 12.64
C PRO A 117 11.89 -8.78 12.27
N LYS A 118 11.97 -9.14 10.98
CA LYS A 118 12.86 -10.23 10.52
C LYS A 118 14.32 -9.94 10.86
N LEU A 119 14.84 -8.77 10.50
CA LEU A 119 16.21 -8.37 10.78
C LEU A 119 16.51 -8.35 12.29
N LEU A 120 15.60 -7.79 13.10
CA LEU A 120 15.74 -7.76 14.55
C LEU A 120 15.80 -9.17 15.15
N MET A 121 14.89 -10.07 14.73
CA MET A 121 14.88 -11.46 15.18
C MET A 121 16.17 -12.20 14.78
N LEU A 122 16.65 -12.04 13.53
CA LEU A 122 17.94 -12.61 13.08
C LEU A 122 19.14 -12.05 13.86
N SER A 123 18.98 -10.87 14.44
CA SER A 123 19.97 -10.22 15.30
C SER A 123 19.84 -10.62 16.78
N GLY A 124 18.93 -11.53 17.11
CA GLY A 124 18.70 -12.00 18.48
C GLY A 124 17.75 -11.14 19.31
N ILE A 125 17.04 -10.19 18.70
CA ILE A 125 16.03 -9.33 19.36
C ILE A 125 14.64 -9.79 18.91
N GLY A 126 13.91 -10.47 19.80
CA GLY A 126 12.58 -10.99 19.49
C GLY A 126 12.10 -12.06 20.47
N PRO A 127 10.98 -12.74 20.18
CA PRO A 127 10.37 -13.65 21.13
C PRO A 127 11.31 -14.81 21.48
N LYS A 128 11.72 -14.92 22.74
CA LYS A 128 12.76 -15.85 23.20
C LYS A 128 12.51 -17.30 22.75
N GLU A 129 11.29 -17.81 22.91
CA GLU A 129 10.96 -19.18 22.51
C GLU A 129 11.16 -19.41 21.00
N HIS A 130 10.72 -18.47 20.16
CA HIS A 130 10.88 -18.55 18.70
C HIS A 130 12.34 -18.50 18.28
N LEU A 131 13.14 -17.63 18.91
CA LEU A 131 14.58 -17.54 18.65
C LEU A 131 15.32 -18.81 19.07
N GLN A 132 14.99 -19.37 20.24
CA GLN A 132 15.59 -20.59 20.76
C GLN A 132 15.31 -21.81 19.87
N VAL A 133 14.09 -21.95 19.34
CA VAL A 133 13.72 -23.02 18.40
C VAL A 133 14.60 -22.99 17.14
N LEU A 134 15.02 -21.81 16.69
CA LEU A 134 15.88 -21.62 15.53
C LEU A 134 17.38 -21.59 15.87
N GLY A 135 17.75 -21.78 17.15
CA GLY A 135 19.14 -21.74 17.60
C GLY A 135 19.79 -20.35 17.54
N ILE A 136 18.98 -19.28 17.53
CA ILE A 136 19.48 -17.90 17.53
C ILE A 136 19.74 -17.48 18.98
N PRO A 137 20.96 -17.01 19.32
CA PRO A 137 21.24 -16.47 20.65
C PRO A 137 20.32 -15.29 20.97
N VAL A 138 19.67 -15.34 22.13
CA VAL A 138 18.75 -14.29 22.57
C VAL A 138 19.54 -13.16 23.20
N VAL A 139 19.49 -11.99 22.56
CA VAL A 139 20.05 -10.73 23.05
C VAL A 139 19.03 -10.03 23.94
N GLU A 140 17.78 -9.95 23.48
CA GLU A 140 16.67 -9.35 24.23
C GLU A 140 15.34 -10.02 23.85
N ASP A 141 14.53 -10.33 24.86
CA ASP A 141 13.23 -10.97 24.69
C ASP A 141 12.14 -9.91 24.56
N LEU A 142 11.71 -9.67 23.32
CA LEU A 142 10.69 -8.67 22.98
C LEU A 142 9.65 -9.26 22.02
N PRO A 143 8.40 -8.78 22.01
CA PRO A 143 7.34 -9.27 21.12
C PRO A 143 7.51 -8.80 19.66
N VAL A 144 8.73 -8.84 19.13
CA VAL A 144 9.05 -8.47 17.74
C VAL A 144 8.28 -9.37 16.78
N GLY A 145 7.72 -8.74 15.75
CA GLY A 145 6.91 -9.42 14.74
C GLY A 145 5.44 -9.60 15.13
N GLN A 146 5.02 -9.26 16.34
CA GLN A 146 3.59 -9.24 16.70
C GLN A 146 2.90 -7.95 16.24
N ASN A 147 1.56 -7.90 16.35
CA ASN A 147 0.73 -6.72 16.07
C ASN A 147 0.90 -6.21 14.62
N LEU A 148 1.00 -7.11 13.65
CA LEU A 148 0.95 -6.74 12.24
C LEU A 148 -0.46 -6.23 11.93
N GLN A 149 -0.56 -5.01 11.42
CA GLN A 149 -1.82 -4.40 11.02
C GLN A 149 -1.72 -3.99 9.56
N ASP A 150 -2.83 -4.11 8.86
CA ASP A 150 -2.96 -3.78 7.46
C ASP A 150 -4.44 -3.53 7.13
N HIS A 151 -4.71 -2.79 6.06
CA HIS A 151 -6.06 -2.49 5.61
C HIS A 151 -6.44 -3.42 4.46
N LEU A 152 -7.27 -4.42 4.78
CA LEU A 152 -7.84 -5.31 3.77
C LEU A 152 -8.88 -4.55 2.93
N TYR A 153 -8.78 -4.59 1.60
CA TYR A 153 -9.93 -4.27 0.75
C TYR A 153 -10.64 -5.57 0.35
N LEU A 154 -11.94 -5.46 0.06
CA LEU A 154 -12.72 -6.55 -0.52
C LEU A 154 -13.15 -6.20 -1.94
N ASP A 155 -13.01 -7.16 -2.84
CA ASP A 155 -13.48 -7.06 -4.22
C ASP A 155 -14.93 -7.57 -4.36
N GLY A 156 -15.56 -7.30 -5.51
CA GLY A 156 -16.85 -7.91 -5.89
C GLY A 156 -18.09 -7.03 -5.79
N VAL A 157 -17.98 -5.76 -5.37
CA VAL A 157 -19.07 -4.78 -5.54
C VAL A 157 -18.91 -4.06 -6.88
N VAL A 158 -19.44 -4.67 -7.94
CA VAL A 158 -19.21 -4.25 -9.33
C VAL A 158 -20.50 -3.75 -9.97
N PHE A 159 -20.44 -2.59 -10.61
CA PHE A 159 -21.54 -2.01 -11.39
C PHE A 159 -21.12 -1.82 -12.84
N THR A 160 -21.97 -2.25 -13.77
CA THR A 160 -21.84 -1.89 -15.19
C THR A 160 -22.34 -0.47 -15.42
N VAL A 161 -21.60 0.33 -16.20
CA VAL A 161 -21.94 1.73 -16.47
C VAL A 161 -21.90 2.04 -17.95
N ASN A 162 -22.80 2.93 -18.39
CA ASN A 162 -22.79 3.46 -19.75
C ASN A 162 -21.87 4.70 -19.86
N THR A 163 -20.59 4.49 -19.57
CA THR A 163 -19.52 5.51 -19.63
C THR A 163 -18.23 4.79 -20.02
N SER A 164 -17.38 5.40 -20.84
CA SER A 164 -16.06 4.84 -21.19
C SER A 164 -14.96 5.85 -20.90
N ASN A 165 -13.70 5.41 -20.89
CA ASN A 165 -12.55 6.32 -20.82
C ASN A 165 -12.37 7.17 -22.11
N GLY A 166 -13.27 7.05 -23.08
CA GLY A 166 -13.10 7.60 -24.43
C GLY A 166 -12.26 6.69 -25.32
N ASP A 167 -11.78 7.20 -26.45
CA ASP A 167 -10.87 6.48 -27.33
C ASP A 167 -9.48 6.40 -26.68
N TRP A 168 -9.22 5.35 -25.91
CA TRP A 168 -7.94 5.12 -25.26
C TRP A 168 -7.01 4.33 -26.20
N ASN A 169 -5.96 4.99 -26.70
CA ASN A 169 -4.88 4.34 -27.43
C ASN A 169 -3.59 4.37 -26.59
N VAL A 170 -3.09 3.19 -26.21
CA VAL A 170 -1.91 3.08 -25.34
C VAL A 170 -0.67 3.75 -25.95
N LEU A 171 -0.47 3.70 -27.28
CA LEU A 171 0.69 4.31 -27.94
C LEU A 171 0.58 5.84 -27.94
N ASP A 172 -0.59 6.38 -28.25
CA ASP A 172 -0.82 7.83 -28.27
C ASP A 172 -0.71 8.42 -26.86
N GLU A 173 -1.29 7.77 -25.86
CA GLU A 173 -1.18 8.22 -24.47
C GLU A 173 0.24 8.08 -23.92
N THR A 174 0.97 7.05 -24.35
CA THR A 174 2.40 6.91 -24.05
C THR A 174 3.20 8.05 -24.68
N TYR A 175 3.00 8.33 -25.96
CA TYR A 175 3.66 9.43 -26.67
C TYR A 175 3.35 10.79 -26.01
N LYS A 176 2.08 11.05 -25.70
CA LYS A 176 1.63 12.27 -25.02
C LYS A 176 2.26 12.42 -23.64
N TYR A 177 2.33 11.36 -22.84
CA TYR A 177 2.96 11.40 -21.54
C TYR A 177 4.46 11.69 -21.64
N PHE A 178 5.19 11.06 -22.57
CA PHE A 178 6.63 11.32 -22.71
C PHE A 178 6.95 12.72 -23.24
N THR A 179 6.09 13.29 -24.10
CA THR A 179 6.29 14.61 -24.70
C THR A 179 5.79 15.76 -23.83
N THR A 180 4.67 15.58 -23.13
CA THR A 180 4.00 16.66 -22.39
C THR A 180 3.89 16.43 -20.88
N LEU A 181 4.10 15.19 -20.40
CA LEU A 181 3.87 14.79 -19.01
C LEU A 181 2.43 15.02 -18.54
N THR A 182 1.48 14.92 -19.47
CA THR A 182 0.03 14.98 -19.24
C THR A 182 -0.64 13.67 -19.63
N GLY A 183 -1.94 13.56 -19.36
CA GLY A 183 -2.75 12.39 -19.72
C GLY A 183 -2.89 11.35 -18.61
N PRO A 184 -3.70 10.30 -18.86
CA PRO A 184 -4.10 9.27 -17.90
C PRO A 184 -2.93 8.44 -17.35
N LEU A 185 -1.78 8.39 -18.05
CA LEU A 185 -0.58 7.70 -17.56
C LEU A 185 0.07 8.37 -16.33
N ARG A 186 -0.39 9.57 -15.92
CA ARG A 186 -0.08 10.12 -14.60
C ARG A 186 -0.71 9.33 -13.45
N GLY A 187 -1.67 8.46 -13.76
CA GLY A 187 -2.47 7.69 -12.82
C GLY A 187 -3.83 8.32 -12.57
N PHE A 188 -4.63 7.61 -11.79
CA PHE A 188 -5.96 7.98 -11.33
C PHE A 188 -6.07 7.64 -9.85
N SER A 189 -6.72 8.50 -9.07
CA SER A 189 -7.09 8.17 -7.70
C SER A 189 -8.25 9.05 -7.23
N ASN A 190 -9.30 8.41 -6.71
CA ASN A 190 -10.29 9.01 -5.84
C ASN A 190 -10.52 8.04 -4.67
N ALA A 191 -11.08 8.57 -3.60
CA ALA A 191 -11.49 7.79 -2.45
C ALA A 191 -12.77 8.37 -1.87
N ALA A 192 -13.63 7.53 -1.31
CA ALA A 192 -14.67 7.98 -0.40
C ALA A 192 -14.33 7.53 1.01
N PHE A 193 -14.60 8.38 2.00
CA PHE A 193 -14.49 8.05 3.41
C PHE A 193 -15.90 8.08 4.01
N LEU A 194 -16.28 7.03 4.72
CA LEU A 194 -17.63 6.82 5.22
C LEU A 194 -17.61 6.51 6.72
N ASN A 195 -18.64 6.99 7.41
CA ASN A 195 -18.92 6.74 8.83
C ASN A 195 -20.05 5.70 8.90
N LEU A 196 -19.72 4.41 8.93
CA LEU A 196 -20.70 3.31 8.93
C LEU A 196 -20.84 2.61 10.29
N ASN A 197 -19.86 2.77 11.17
CA ASN A 197 -19.84 2.17 12.51
C ASN A 197 -19.22 3.10 13.58
N SER A 198 -18.92 4.35 13.24
CA SER A 198 -18.30 5.35 14.11
C SER A 198 -18.98 6.70 13.93
N GLU A 199 -19.19 7.43 15.02
CA GLU A 199 -19.86 8.74 15.01
C GLU A 199 -18.88 9.91 14.92
N ASP A 200 -17.59 9.68 15.25
CA ASP A 200 -16.56 10.73 15.40
C ASP A 200 -15.71 10.97 14.15
N ARG A 201 -15.53 9.95 13.30
CA ARG A 201 -14.68 10.01 12.09
C ARG A 201 -14.91 8.81 11.17
N PRO A 202 -14.48 8.88 9.90
CA PRO A 202 -14.60 7.76 8.99
C PRO A 202 -13.94 6.48 9.51
N ASP A 203 -14.62 5.36 9.30
CA ASP A 203 -14.10 4.01 9.54
C ASP A 203 -13.97 3.19 8.27
N VAL A 204 -14.60 3.60 7.18
CA VAL A 204 -14.50 2.90 5.89
C VAL A 204 -13.93 3.83 4.85
N GLU A 205 -12.87 3.40 4.17
CA GLU A 205 -12.42 3.98 2.91
C GLU A 205 -12.97 3.15 1.76
N VAL A 206 -13.35 3.80 0.68
CA VAL A 206 -13.78 3.14 -0.55
C VAL A 206 -12.82 3.57 -1.64
N LEU A 207 -12.05 2.62 -2.14
CA LEU A 207 -11.28 2.81 -3.36
C LEU A 207 -12.13 2.41 -4.56
N PHE A 208 -11.77 2.94 -5.72
CA PHE A 208 -12.48 2.69 -6.96
C PHE A 208 -11.56 2.04 -7.97
N ARG A 209 -12.02 0.97 -8.58
CA ARG A 209 -11.42 0.42 -9.79
C ARG A 209 -12.39 0.67 -10.93
N VAL A 210 -11.87 1.16 -12.04
CA VAL A 210 -12.63 1.34 -13.28
C VAL A 210 -11.97 0.50 -14.34
N ALA A 211 -12.78 -0.14 -15.19
CA ALA A 211 -12.28 -0.87 -16.34
C ALA A 211 -13.28 -0.74 -17.49
N ASP A 212 -12.76 -0.70 -18.71
CA ASP A 212 -13.53 -0.85 -19.94
C ASP A 212 -12.82 -1.86 -20.86
N LYS A 213 -13.40 -2.11 -22.03
CA LYS A 213 -12.91 -3.11 -23.00
C LYS A 213 -11.42 -2.96 -23.34
N ASP A 214 -10.85 -1.76 -23.23
CA ASP A 214 -9.46 -1.51 -23.60
C ASP A 214 -8.50 -1.86 -22.43
N GLN A 215 -9.04 -2.17 -21.24
CA GLN A 215 -8.29 -2.49 -20.02
C GLN A 215 -8.38 -3.97 -19.61
N ILE A 216 -8.88 -4.85 -20.48
CA ILE A 216 -9.02 -6.30 -20.21
C ILE A 216 -7.68 -6.94 -19.77
N ASP A 217 -6.57 -6.58 -20.41
CA ASP A 217 -5.26 -7.15 -20.06
C ASP A 217 -4.85 -6.76 -18.63
N ALA A 218 -5.17 -5.54 -18.20
CA ALA A 218 -4.90 -5.10 -16.83
C ALA A 218 -5.77 -5.85 -15.79
N VAL A 219 -6.99 -6.27 -16.16
CA VAL A 219 -7.86 -7.11 -15.31
C VAL A 219 -7.28 -8.52 -15.20
N LYS A 220 -6.79 -9.08 -16.32
CA LYS A 220 -6.14 -10.41 -16.35
C LYS A 220 -4.86 -10.49 -15.53
N ASP A 221 -4.11 -9.40 -15.46
CA ASP A 221 -2.86 -9.31 -14.68
C ASP A 221 -3.11 -9.15 -13.16
N SER A 222 -4.36 -9.15 -12.70
CA SER A 222 -4.68 -9.05 -11.27
C SER A 222 -4.28 -10.32 -10.52
N SER A 223 -3.88 -10.18 -9.25
CA SER A 223 -3.48 -11.31 -8.39
C SER A 223 -4.67 -12.00 -7.71
N MET A 224 -5.80 -12.05 -8.41
CA MET A 224 -7.09 -12.55 -7.91
C MET A 224 -7.27 -14.03 -8.28
N ASP A 225 -8.35 -14.63 -7.78
CA ASP A 225 -8.75 -15.97 -8.18
C ASP A 225 -9.15 -16.01 -9.67
N ASP A 226 -8.70 -17.03 -10.40
CA ASP A 226 -8.88 -17.14 -11.84
C ASP A 226 -10.37 -17.11 -12.24
N GLU A 227 -11.27 -17.73 -11.46
CA GLU A 227 -12.72 -17.76 -11.74
C GLU A 227 -13.33 -16.35 -11.64
N PHE A 228 -12.87 -15.57 -10.66
CA PHE A 228 -13.29 -14.18 -10.50
C PHE A 228 -12.76 -13.30 -11.63
N VAL A 229 -11.51 -13.49 -12.04
CA VAL A 229 -10.90 -12.76 -13.17
C VAL A 229 -11.66 -13.05 -14.46
N ASP A 230 -11.93 -14.31 -14.77
CA ASP A 230 -12.65 -14.69 -15.99
C ASP A 230 -14.05 -14.06 -16.03
N SER A 231 -14.76 -14.07 -14.90
CA SER A 231 -16.08 -13.42 -14.76
C SER A 231 -16.01 -11.90 -14.99
N LEU A 232 -15.00 -11.23 -14.42
CA LEU A 232 -14.79 -9.80 -14.66
C LEU A 232 -14.44 -9.50 -16.12
N VAL A 233 -13.61 -10.32 -16.76
CA VAL A 233 -13.24 -10.16 -18.17
C VAL A 233 -14.46 -10.28 -19.08
N GLU A 234 -15.38 -11.20 -18.80
CA GLU A 234 -16.63 -11.33 -19.56
C GLU A 234 -17.47 -10.04 -19.46
N ILE A 235 -17.63 -9.50 -18.25
CA ILE A 235 -18.37 -8.25 -18.03
C ILE A 235 -17.68 -7.09 -18.76
N VAL A 236 -16.37 -6.91 -18.55
CA VAL A 236 -15.57 -5.80 -19.12
C VAL A 236 -15.53 -5.85 -20.65
N SER A 237 -15.63 -7.05 -21.24
CA SER A 237 -15.70 -7.22 -22.70
C SER A 237 -16.98 -6.65 -23.32
N SER A 238 -18.05 -6.51 -22.54
CA SER A 238 -19.37 -6.06 -23.01
C SER A 238 -19.78 -4.69 -22.45
N SER A 239 -19.22 -4.28 -21.32
CA SER A 239 -19.60 -3.07 -20.60
C SER A 239 -18.40 -2.50 -19.85
N SER A 240 -18.37 -1.17 -19.67
CA SER A 240 -17.48 -0.58 -18.69
C SER A 240 -18.00 -0.86 -17.28
N ILE A 241 -17.08 -0.94 -16.32
CA ILE A 241 -17.39 -1.19 -14.92
C ILE A 241 -16.83 -0.13 -13.99
N ILE A 242 -17.48 -0.01 -12.85
CA ILE A 242 -16.90 0.58 -11.65
C ILE A 242 -17.04 -0.44 -10.53
N GLU A 243 -15.92 -0.76 -9.91
CA GLU A 243 -15.85 -1.61 -8.73
C GLU A 243 -15.55 -0.74 -7.51
N PHE A 244 -16.35 -0.93 -6.46
CA PHE A 244 -16.19 -0.28 -5.17
C PHE A 244 -15.46 -1.25 -4.23
N LEU A 245 -14.30 -0.81 -3.76
CA LEU A 245 -13.40 -1.59 -2.92
C LEU A 245 -13.45 -1.03 -1.49
N PRO A 246 -14.32 -1.53 -0.59
CA PRO A 246 -14.34 -1.08 0.79
C PRO A 246 -13.13 -1.58 1.58
N LEU A 247 -12.50 -0.69 2.34
CA LEU A 247 -11.44 -0.94 3.31
C LEU A 247 -11.93 -0.54 4.71
N TYR A 248 -11.71 -1.40 5.70
CA TYR A 248 -11.89 -1.01 7.09
C TYR A 248 -10.61 -0.36 7.62
N LEU A 249 -10.70 0.88 8.08
CA LEU A 249 -9.56 1.72 8.49
C LEU A 249 -9.07 1.46 9.91
N ARG A 250 -9.83 0.70 10.71
CA ARG A 250 -9.55 0.46 12.13
C ARG A 250 -9.74 -1.01 12.51
N PRO A 251 -9.12 -1.96 11.78
CA PRO A 251 -9.30 -3.38 12.05
C PRO A 251 -8.83 -3.72 13.47
N LYS A 252 -9.61 -4.57 14.16
CA LYS A 252 -9.20 -5.17 15.43
C LYS A 252 -8.34 -6.41 15.21
N SER A 253 -8.47 -7.03 14.03
CA SER A 253 -7.61 -8.13 13.61
C SER A 253 -6.16 -7.68 13.54
N THR A 254 -5.28 -8.50 14.09
CA THR A 254 -3.83 -8.31 14.00
C THR A 254 -3.17 -9.61 13.62
N GLY A 255 -2.14 -9.51 12.80
CA GLY A 255 -1.29 -10.60 12.37
C GLY A 255 0.03 -10.67 13.12
N LYS A 256 0.93 -11.50 12.58
CA LYS A 256 2.32 -11.62 13.01
C LYS A 256 3.26 -12.00 11.87
N ILE A 257 4.51 -11.61 12.03
CA ILE A 257 5.67 -11.97 11.20
C ILE A 257 6.57 -12.90 12.02
N LEU A 258 6.92 -14.05 11.45
CA LEU A 258 7.87 -14.99 12.06
C LEU A 258 9.03 -15.25 11.10
N LEU A 259 10.20 -15.56 11.66
CA LEU A 259 11.28 -16.13 10.84
C LEU A 259 10.86 -17.49 10.28
N ARG A 260 11.26 -17.75 9.04
CA ARG A 260 11.17 -19.06 8.41
C ARG A 260 12.36 -19.94 8.78
N SER A 261 13.55 -19.36 8.76
CA SER A 261 14.82 -19.99 9.07
C SER A 261 15.81 -18.93 9.59
N THR A 262 17.06 -19.33 9.82
CA THR A 262 18.18 -18.42 10.10
C THR A 262 18.84 -17.86 8.85
N ASP A 263 18.44 -18.31 7.65
CA ASP A 263 18.95 -17.78 6.39
C ASP A 263 18.32 -16.40 6.12
N PRO A 264 19.11 -15.31 6.04
CA PRO A 264 18.56 -13.98 5.80
C PRO A 264 17.94 -13.81 4.40
N SER A 265 18.23 -14.70 3.45
CA SER A 265 17.64 -14.69 2.11
C SER A 265 16.23 -15.27 2.07
N ASP A 266 15.85 -16.07 3.07
CA ASP A 266 14.50 -16.63 3.15
C ASP A 266 13.46 -15.55 3.45
N HIS A 267 12.33 -15.62 2.76
CA HIS A 267 11.17 -14.79 3.07
C HIS A 267 10.57 -15.20 4.42
N PRO A 268 10.17 -14.22 5.26
CA PRO A 268 9.55 -14.52 6.54
C PRO A 268 8.20 -15.22 6.33
N ARG A 269 7.68 -15.83 7.39
CA ARG A 269 6.30 -16.32 7.42
C ARG A 269 5.39 -15.17 7.83
N ILE A 270 4.45 -14.83 6.97
CA ILE A 270 3.51 -13.73 7.18
C ILE A 270 2.14 -14.34 7.51
N PHE A 271 1.61 -13.97 8.65
CA PHE A 271 0.26 -14.32 9.07
C PHE A 271 -0.50 -13.01 9.20
N PRO A 272 -1.26 -12.57 8.18
CA PRO A 272 -1.86 -11.24 8.18
C PRO A 272 -2.96 -11.10 9.26
N GLY A 273 -3.58 -12.22 9.65
CA GLY A 273 -4.62 -12.22 10.67
C GLY A 273 -5.94 -11.60 10.20
N TYR A 274 -6.12 -11.34 8.91
CA TYR A 274 -7.33 -10.74 8.35
C TYR A 274 -8.60 -11.44 8.83
N LEU A 275 -9.59 -10.63 9.25
CA LEU A 275 -10.91 -11.07 9.71
C LEU A 275 -10.89 -12.04 10.90
N SER A 276 -9.77 -12.15 11.62
CA SER A 276 -9.67 -12.97 12.83
C SER A 276 -10.52 -12.42 13.98
N HIS A 277 -10.80 -11.12 13.97
CA HIS A 277 -11.74 -10.50 14.90
C HIS A 277 -13.13 -10.35 14.24
N PRO A 278 -14.22 -10.88 14.86
CA PRO A 278 -15.54 -10.93 14.22
C PRO A 278 -16.17 -9.55 13.96
N ASP A 279 -15.77 -8.52 14.70
CA ASP A 279 -16.26 -7.15 14.47
C ASP A 279 -15.81 -6.58 13.13
N ASP A 280 -14.64 -6.97 12.62
CA ASP A 280 -14.13 -6.46 11.34
C ASP A 280 -15.07 -6.87 10.21
N LEU A 281 -15.48 -8.15 10.20
CA LEU A 281 -16.45 -8.67 9.23
C LEU A 281 -17.80 -7.94 9.32
N LYS A 282 -18.26 -7.57 10.52
CA LYS A 282 -19.51 -6.80 10.67
C LYS A 282 -19.44 -5.44 9.98
N VAL A 283 -18.30 -4.76 10.05
CA VAL A 283 -18.11 -3.47 9.38
C VAL A 283 -18.06 -3.66 7.85
N TYR A 284 -17.33 -4.67 7.36
CA TYR A 284 -17.35 -4.98 5.92
C TYR A 284 -18.74 -5.30 5.40
N LEU A 285 -19.54 -6.10 6.11
CA LEU A 285 -20.92 -6.38 5.69
C LEU A 285 -21.80 -5.13 5.65
N LYS A 286 -21.61 -4.19 6.59
CA LYS A 286 -22.29 -2.87 6.53
C LYS A 286 -21.84 -2.07 5.33
N ALA A 287 -20.53 -2.03 5.06
CA ALA A 287 -19.95 -1.33 3.91
C ALA A 287 -20.50 -1.90 2.59
N ILE A 288 -20.43 -3.21 2.39
CA ILE A 288 -20.93 -3.89 1.19
C ILE A 288 -22.43 -3.58 0.98
N ARG A 289 -23.26 -3.69 2.03
CA ARG A 289 -24.69 -3.37 1.92
C ARG A 289 -24.94 -1.91 1.56
N PHE A 290 -24.19 -1.00 2.15
CA PHE A 290 -24.27 0.42 1.82
C PHE A 290 -23.90 0.66 0.35
N LEU A 291 -22.78 0.11 -0.09
CA LEU A 291 -22.26 0.25 -1.45
C LEU A 291 -23.18 -0.36 -2.50
N ILE A 292 -23.72 -1.57 -2.26
CA ILE A 292 -24.72 -2.18 -3.14
C ILE A 292 -25.95 -1.28 -3.29
N SER A 293 -26.36 -0.58 -2.22
CA SER A 293 -27.51 0.33 -2.31
C SER A 293 -27.25 1.53 -3.24
N LEU A 294 -26.00 1.84 -3.57
CA LEU A 294 -25.65 2.98 -4.42
C LEU A 294 -25.97 2.78 -5.90
N GLY A 295 -26.13 1.53 -6.36
CA GLY A 295 -26.64 1.22 -7.72
C GLY A 295 -28.14 1.05 -7.74
#